data_AF-A0A9X1SC23-F1
#
_entry.id   AF-A0A9X1SC23-F1
#
_cell.length_a   1.000
_cell.length_b   1.000
_cell.length_c   1.000
_cell.angle_alpha   90.00
_cell.angle_beta   90.00
_cell.angle_gamma   90.00
#
_symmetry.space_group_name_H-M   'P 1'
#
loop_
_entity.id
_entity.type
_entity.pdbx_description
1 polymer ?
#
loop_
_entity_poly.entity_id
_entity_poly.type
_entity_poly.pdbx_seq_one_letter_code
_entity_poly.pdbx_strand_id
1 'polypeptide(L)'
;MSAEPVEEYLTPHQENLERWDEVLTQLEDNLEAFMDGTTVLDQARTVASAWHPPHALGPLPAEYATRARLLSMAQQRAYAQLRSESRMIRQQAELIRSVPTASSGGAVYLDVSG
;
A
#
# COMPACT_ATOMS: atom_id res chain seq x y z
N MET A 1 0.10 10.08 52.29
CA MET A 1 0.64 8.82 51.75
C MET A 1 0.40 8.89 50.25
N SER A 2 1.28 9.59 49.55
CA SER A 2 1.16 9.79 48.09
C SER A 2 1.73 8.55 47.42
N ALA A 3 0.90 7.84 46.66
CA ALA A 3 1.37 6.80 45.76
C ALA A 3 2.07 7.49 44.60
N GLU A 4 3.40 7.34 44.52
CA GLU A 4 4.13 7.72 43.31
C GLU A 4 3.66 6.82 42.15
N PRO A 5 3.49 7.36 40.93
CA PRO A 5 3.19 6.54 39.77
C PRO A 5 4.38 5.59 39.55
N VAL A 6 4.10 4.29 39.54
CA VAL A 6 5.07 3.28 39.16
C VAL A 6 5.31 3.46 37.66
N GLU A 7 6.33 4.22 37.28
CA GLU A 7 6.86 4.20 35.93
C GLU A 7 7.34 2.78 35.65
N GLU A 8 6.56 2.03 34.87
CA GLU A 8 6.89 0.67 34.48
C GLU A 8 8.05 0.73 33.47
N TYR A 9 9.28 0.67 33.97
CA TYR A 9 10.48 0.68 33.14
C TYR A 9 10.52 -0.60 32.28
N LEU A 10 10.23 -0.45 30.99
CA LEU A 10 10.43 -1.50 30.01
C LEU A 10 11.92 -1.80 29.89
N THR A 11 12.26 -3.08 29.81
CA THR A 11 13.64 -3.47 29.49
C THR A 11 13.95 -3.10 28.04
N PRO A 12 15.22 -2.82 27.68
CA PRO A 12 15.60 -2.49 26.30
C PRO A 12 15.18 -3.54 25.25
N HIS A 13 15.02 -4.80 25.67
CA HIS A 13 14.50 -5.87 24.83
C HIS A 13 13.00 -5.74 24.56
N GLN A 14 12.20 -5.37 25.57
CA GLN A 14 10.77 -5.11 25.42
C GLN A 14 10.51 -3.89 24.54
N GLU A 15 11.25 -2.79 24.74
CA GLU A 15 11.16 -1.62 23.87
C GLU A 15 11.46 -1.97 22.40
N ASN A 16 12.42 -2.88 22.17
CA ASN A 16 12.74 -3.34 20.83
C ASN A 16 11.59 -4.15 20.21
N LEU A 17 10.99 -5.06 20.99
CA LEU A 17 9.84 -5.85 20.54
C LEU A 17 8.66 -4.94 20.16
N GLU A 18 8.34 -3.94 20.99
CA GLU A 18 7.25 -2.99 20.74
C GLU A 18 7.48 -2.18 19.46
N ARG A 19 8.71 -1.68 19.24
CA ARG A 19 9.04 -0.94 18.01
C ARG A 19 8.91 -1.83 16.77
N TRP A 20 9.32 -3.09 16.84
CA TRP A 20 9.13 -4.03 15.74
C TRP A 20 7.67 -4.36 15.51
N ASP A 21 6.89 -4.51 16.57
CA ASP A 21 5.46 -4.77 16.49
C ASP A 21 4.72 -3.62 15.81
N GLU A 22 5.00 -2.39 16.23
CA GLU A 22 4.43 -1.17 15.66
C GLU A 22 4.73 -1.07 14.16
N VAL A 23 6.00 -1.25 13.77
CA VAL A 23 6.40 -1.17 12.36
C VAL A 23 5.78 -2.27 11.52
N LEU A 24 5.75 -3.52 12.00
CA LEU A 24 5.15 -4.62 11.26
C LEU A 24 3.64 -4.43 11.11
N THR A 25 2.97 -3.96 12.14
CA THR A 25 1.54 -3.64 12.11
C THR A 25 1.25 -2.52 11.11
N GLN A 26 2.02 -1.42 11.14
CA GLN A 26 1.87 -0.34 10.17
C GLN A 26 2.07 -0.82 8.73
N LEU A 27 3.04 -1.73 8.49
CA LEU A 27 3.29 -2.28 7.16
C LEU A 27 2.20 -3.25 6.69
N GLU A 28 1.54 -3.95 7.62
CA GLU A 28 0.38 -4.80 7.35
C GLU A 28 -0.84 -3.96 7.01
N ASP A 29 -1.16 -2.93 7.81
CA ASP A 29 -2.27 -2.01 7.57
C ASP A 29 -2.14 -1.30 6.21
N ASN A 30 -0.92 -0.87 5.88
CA ASN A 30 -0.63 -0.26 4.58
C ASN A 30 -0.86 -1.23 3.42
N LEU A 31 -0.53 -2.52 3.60
CA LEU A 31 -0.76 -3.53 2.58
C LEU A 31 -2.25 -3.84 2.43
N GLU A 32 -3.00 -3.92 3.53
CA GLU A 32 -4.45 -4.12 3.53
C GLU A 32 -5.18 -2.96 2.84
N ALA A 33 -4.87 -1.72 3.22
CA ALA A 33 -5.43 -0.53 2.58
C ALA A 33 -5.11 -0.43 1.08
N PHE A 34 -3.95 -0.95 0.66
CA PHE A 34 -3.60 -1.08 -0.75
C PHE A 34 -4.46 -2.15 -1.44
N MET A 35 -4.59 -3.33 -0.85
CA MET A 35 -5.34 -4.45 -1.42
C MET A 35 -6.84 -4.17 -1.53
N ASP A 36 -7.42 -3.45 -0.56
CA ASP A 36 -8.83 -3.08 -0.57
C ASP A 36 -9.18 -2.03 -1.61
N GLY A 37 -8.17 -1.41 -2.25
CA GLY A 37 -8.37 -0.34 -3.23
C GLY A 37 -9.01 0.92 -2.64
N THR A 38 -9.11 1.02 -1.31
CA THR A 38 -9.67 2.15 -0.57
C THR A 38 -8.73 3.36 -0.57
N THR A 39 -7.47 3.16 -0.93
CA THR A 39 -6.47 4.22 -0.98
C THR A 39 -6.64 5.07 -2.25
N VAL A 40 -7.07 6.33 -2.09
CA VAL A 40 -7.10 7.33 -3.16
C VAL A 40 -5.66 7.71 -3.57
N LEU A 41 -5.42 8.03 -4.84
CA LEU A 41 -4.09 8.36 -5.37
C LEU A 41 -3.34 9.44 -4.55
N ASP A 42 -4.03 10.49 -4.12
CA ASP A 42 -3.42 11.57 -3.32
C ASP A 42 -3.12 11.12 -1.88
N GLN A 43 -3.96 10.25 -1.31
CA GLN A 43 -3.71 9.61 -0.01
C GLN A 43 -2.45 8.73 -0.11
N ALA A 44 -2.37 7.89 -1.15
CA ALA A 44 -1.20 7.03 -1.39
C ALA A 44 0.09 7.85 -1.53
N ARG A 45 0.02 8.96 -2.28
CA ARG A 45 1.16 9.87 -2.46
C ARG A 45 1.58 10.51 -1.14
N THR A 46 0.62 10.94 -0.33
CA THR A 46 0.87 11.56 0.98
C THR A 46 1.55 10.55 1.91
N VAL A 47 0.98 9.35 2.05
CA VAL A 47 1.55 8.27 2.87
C VAL A 47 2.96 7.90 2.38
N ALA A 48 3.16 7.73 1.07
CA ALA A 48 4.46 7.42 0.51
C ALA A 48 5.51 8.52 0.77
N SER A 49 5.11 9.79 0.73
CA SER A 49 6.01 10.91 1.04
C SER A 49 6.33 11.06 2.53
N ALA A 50 5.41 10.63 3.40
CA ALA A 50 5.56 10.68 4.85
C ALA A 50 6.27 9.45 5.42
N TRP A 51 6.34 8.36 4.66
CA TRP A 51 7.00 7.14 5.08
C TRP A 51 8.51 7.33 5.15
N HIS A 52 9.08 7.02 6.32
CA HIS A 52 10.52 7.02 6.56
C HIS A 52 10.93 5.65 7.09
N PRO A 53 12.03 5.07 6.59
CA PRO A 53 12.55 3.84 7.16
C PRO A 53 12.86 4.03 8.66
N PRO A 54 12.40 3.14 9.54
CA PRO A 54 12.71 3.25 10.96
C PRO A 54 14.20 2.93 11.19
N HIS A 55 14.95 3.92 11.68
CA HIS A 55 16.43 3.86 11.76
C HIS A 55 16.99 3.17 13.02
N ALA A 56 16.16 2.83 14.01
CA ALA A 56 16.59 2.35 15.32
C ALA A 56 15.87 1.07 15.80
N LEU A 57 15.53 0.17 14.87
CA LEU A 57 14.89 -1.11 15.19
C LEU A 57 15.86 -2.19 15.66
N GLY A 58 17.18 -2.03 15.46
CA GLY A 58 18.12 -3.12 15.74
C GLY A 58 17.83 -4.40 14.92
N PRO A 59 18.30 -5.57 15.35
CA PRO A 59 18.04 -6.82 14.66
C PRO A 59 16.57 -7.26 14.82
N LEU A 60 16.03 -7.89 13.78
CA LEU A 60 14.69 -8.49 13.81
C LEU A 60 14.61 -9.58 14.90
N PRO A 61 13.68 -9.46 15.87
CA PRO A 61 13.46 -10.47 16.89
C PRO A 61 12.98 -11.79 16.27
N ALA A 62 13.42 -12.92 16.85
CA ALA A 62 13.13 -14.25 16.30
C ALA A 62 11.62 -14.55 16.29
N GLU A 63 10.88 -13.99 17.24
CA GLU A 63 9.43 -14.08 17.37
C GLU A 63 8.71 -13.50 16.15
N TYR A 64 9.26 -12.43 15.56
CA TYR A 64 8.69 -11.75 14.41
C TYR A 64 9.23 -12.24 13.06
N ALA A 65 10.22 -13.15 13.05
CA ALA A 65 10.85 -13.62 11.82
C ALA A 65 9.85 -14.22 10.82
N THR A 66 8.92 -15.05 11.30
CA THR A 66 7.87 -15.65 10.46
C THR A 66 6.90 -14.59 9.94
N ARG A 67 6.44 -13.67 10.79
CA ARG A 67 5.52 -12.58 10.42
C ARG A 67 6.13 -11.69 9.34
N ALA A 68 7.35 -11.21 9.56
CA ALA A 68 8.08 -10.37 8.60
C ALA A 68 8.29 -11.07 7.25
N ARG A 69 8.57 -12.38 7.26
CA ARG A 69 8.74 -13.16 6.03
C ARG A 69 7.43 -13.27 5.24
N LEU A 70 6.33 -13.59 5.92
CA LEU A 70 5.01 -13.69 5.27
C LEU A 70 4.58 -12.34 4.69
N LEU A 71 4.75 -11.26 5.47
CA LEU A 71 4.48 -9.90 5.03
C LEU A 71 5.31 -9.52 3.80
N SER A 72 6.61 -9.81 3.81
CA SER A 72 7.49 -9.55 2.65
C SER A 72 7.01 -10.28 1.39
N MET A 73 6.63 -11.55 1.51
CA MET A 73 6.09 -12.31 0.38
C MET A 73 4.75 -11.75 -0.13
N ALA A 74 3.88 -11.31 0.78
CA ALA A 74 2.60 -10.70 0.41
C ALA A 74 2.80 -9.36 -0.31
N GLN A 75 3.68 -8.49 0.20
CA GLN A 75 4.05 -7.23 -0.43
C GLN A 75 4.66 -7.44 -1.82
N GLN A 76 5.52 -8.44 -1.99
CA GLN A 76 6.10 -8.79 -3.31
C GLN A 76 5.02 -9.21 -4.31
N ARG A 77 4.03 -9.98 -3.88
CA ARG A 77 2.90 -10.39 -4.73
C ARG A 77 2.05 -9.19 -5.14
N ALA A 78 1.70 -8.33 -4.17
CA ALA A 78 0.94 -7.11 -4.41
C ALA A 78 1.67 -6.17 -5.40
N TYR A 79 2.98 -6.00 -5.24
CA TYR A 79 3.80 -5.22 -6.16
C TYR A 79 3.83 -5.81 -7.58
N ALA A 80 3.94 -7.13 -7.70
CA ALA A 80 3.90 -7.81 -9.00
C ALA A 80 2.56 -7.59 -9.72
N GLN A 81 1.45 -7.70 -8.99
CA GLN A 81 0.10 -7.44 -9.50
C GLN A 81 -0.06 -5.97 -9.95
N LEU A 82 0.31 -5.01 -9.10
CA LEU A 82 0.27 -3.59 -9.44
C LEU A 82 1.04 -3.29 -10.73
N ARG A 83 2.21 -3.92 -10.89
CA ARG A 83 3.03 -3.75 -12.08
C ARG A 83 2.38 -4.32 -13.33
N SER A 84 1.70 -5.47 -13.23
CA SER A 84 0.96 -6.03 -14.36
C SER A 84 -0.23 -5.18 -14.76
N GLU A 85 -1.00 -4.69 -13.80
CA GLU A 85 -2.15 -3.81 -14.02
C GLU A 85 -1.70 -2.49 -14.67
N SER A 86 -0.63 -1.89 -14.14
CA SER A 86 -0.04 -0.67 -14.71
C SER A 86 0.38 -0.84 -16.18
N ARG A 87 0.89 -2.02 -16.56
CA ARG A 87 1.24 -2.32 -17.96
C ARG A 87 0.00 -2.43 -18.84
N MET A 88 -1.04 -3.12 -18.36
CA MET A 88 -2.31 -3.28 -19.07
C MET A 88 -2.97 -1.93 -19.32
N ILE A 89 -3.06 -1.08 -18.28
CA ILE A 89 -3.67 0.25 -18.38
C ILE A 89 -2.93 1.12 -19.42
N ARG A 90 -1.59 1.09 -19.46
CA ARG A 90 -0.82 1.82 -20.47
C ARG A 90 -1.11 1.34 -21.89
N GLN A 91 -1.22 0.03 -22.09
CA GLN A 91 -1.58 -0.53 -23.40
C GLN A 91 -2.99 -0.12 -23.83
N GLN A 92 -3.96 -0.19 -22.92
CA GLN A 92 -5.34 0.25 -23.16
C GLN A 92 -5.40 1.76 -23.49
N ALA A 93 -4.68 2.59 -22.76
CA ALA A 93 -4.63 4.03 -23.02
C ALA A 93 -4.01 4.34 -24.39
N GLU A 94 -3.00 3.58 -24.82
CA GLU A 94 -2.40 3.75 -26.14
C GLU A 94 -3.35 3.32 -27.26
N LEU A 95 -4.10 2.23 -27.07
CA LEU A 95 -5.14 1.81 -28.01
C LEU A 95 -6.20 2.89 -28.19
N ILE A 96 -6.70 3.48 -27.10
CA ILE A 96 -7.68 4.58 -27.14
C ILE A 96 -7.11 5.78 -27.89
N ARG A 97 -5.84 6.16 -27.63
CA ARG A 97 -5.16 7.26 -28.31
C ARG A 97 -4.99 7.00 -29.82
N SER A 98 -4.77 5.75 -30.20
CA SER A 98 -4.57 5.35 -31.59
C SER A 98 -5.85 5.32 -32.43
N VAL A 99 -7.03 5.39 -31.81
CA VAL A 99 -8.30 5.50 -32.53
C VAL A 99 -8.35 6.87 -33.20
N PRO A 100 -8.49 6.96 -34.53
CA PRO A 100 -8.72 8.23 -35.20
C PRO A 100 -9.98 8.86 -34.63
N THR A 101 -9.86 10.03 -34.00
CA THR A 101 -11.04 10.87 -33.72
C THR A 101 -11.63 11.24 -35.07
N ALA A 102 -12.72 10.58 -35.46
CA ALA A 102 -13.45 10.93 -36.67
C ALA A 102 -13.75 12.43 -36.60
N SER A 103 -13.08 13.20 -37.45
CA SER A 103 -13.35 14.62 -37.61
C SER A 103 -14.83 14.77 -37.93
N SER A 104 -15.59 15.35 -36.99
CA SER A 104 -16.79 16.14 -37.27
C SER A 104 -17.68 15.63 -38.43
N GLY A 105 -18.20 14.41 -38.31
CA GLY A 105 -19.28 13.89 -39.16
C GLY A 105 -20.38 13.37 -38.26
N GLY A 106 -21.50 14.10 -38.22
CA GLY A 106 -22.55 14.02 -37.19
C GLY A 106 -23.01 12.61 -36.81
N ALA A 107 -23.37 12.45 -35.53
CA ALA A 107 -24.00 11.25 -35.01
C ALA A 107 -25.21 10.87 -35.86
N VAL A 108 -25.10 9.78 -36.63
CA VAL A 108 -26.22 9.20 -37.36
C VAL A 108 -26.99 8.33 -36.38
N TYR A 109 -28.10 8.85 -35.85
CA TYR A 109 -29.10 8.05 -35.16
C TYR A 109 -29.84 7.22 -36.22
N LEU A 110 -29.61 5.92 -36.20
CA LEU A 110 -30.34 4.96 -37.02
C LEU A 110 -31.66 4.68 -36.29
N ASP A 111 -32.71 5.41 -36.66
CA ASP A 111 -34.08 5.16 -36.20
C ASP A 111 -34.56 3.85 -36.83
N VAL A 112 -34.55 2.77 -36.06
CA VAL A 112 -35.18 1.50 -36.42
C VAL A 112 -36.66 1.62 -36.09
N SER A 113 -37.41 2.22 -37.02
CA SER A 113 -38.85 2.09 -37.07
C SER A 113 -39.19 0.76 -37.76
N GLY A 114 -39.64 -0.21 -36.98
CA GLY A 114 -40.23 -1.47 -37.44
C GLY A 114 -41.43 -1.82 -36.57
#